data_AF-A0AB36FLU1-F1
#
_entry.id   AF-A0AB36FLU1-F1
#
_cell.length_a   1.000
_cell.length_b   1.000
_cell.length_c   1.000
_cell.angle_alpha   90.00
_cell.angle_beta   90.00
_cell.angle_gamma   90.00
#
_symmetry.space_group_name_H-M   'P 1'
#
loop_
_entity.id
_entity.type
_entity.pdbx_description
1 polymer ?
#
loop_
_entity_poly.entity_id
_entity_poly.type
_entity_poly.pdbx_seq_one_letter_code
_entity_poly.pdbx_strand_id
1 'polypeptide(L)'
;MPMSQKPEVGFSSRLNRLLDELGLPMTGRYAYIAKITGMGHSNSRSMFINDRPPKKQQFVDKLLAHFVQNLSHLKIDTLETSDIVDYLFFDRGKVRDFYVQLGAESMLDVSQVPFHIQSEVSDILKSAGLEQGIDIFKDIDSGQRERMLRKLMLFAHESNALTENGEFVEIATSAVTLSRHGLL
;
A
#
# COMPACT_ATOMS: atom_id res chain seq x y z
N MET A 1 -6.99 23.75 1.28
CA MET A 1 -5.86 23.82 0.35
C MET A 1 -5.42 22.39 0.08
N PRO A 2 -5.44 21.89 -1.17
CA PRO A 2 -4.98 20.54 -1.45
C PRO A 2 -3.48 20.49 -1.19
N MET A 3 -3.06 19.69 -0.22
CA MET A 3 -1.65 19.38 -0.06
C MET A 3 -1.24 18.52 -1.26
N SER A 4 -0.54 19.15 -2.20
CA SER A 4 0.22 18.47 -3.23
C SER A 4 1.17 17.49 -2.54
N GLN A 5 0.82 16.20 -2.50
CA GLN A 5 1.76 15.16 -2.11
C GLN A 5 2.84 15.13 -3.19
N LYS A 6 3.93 15.86 -2.95
CA LYS A 6 5.18 15.59 -3.66
C LYS A 6 5.51 14.12 -3.43
N PRO A 7 5.82 13.33 -4.46
CA PRO A 7 6.42 12.03 -4.22
C PRO A 7 7.71 12.29 -3.43
N GLU A 8 7.85 11.73 -2.23
CA GLU A 8 9.13 11.74 -1.54
C GLU A 8 10.10 10.88 -2.36
N VAL A 9 10.88 11.53 -3.23
CA VAL A 9 11.74 10.87 -4.23
C VAL A 9 13.04 10.40 -3.57
N GLY A 10 12.95 9.48 -2.62
CA GLY A 10 14.09 8.98 -1.84
C GLY A 10 14.28 7.47 -1.93
N PHE A 11 15.51 7.00 -1.72
CA PHE A 11 15.82 5.56 -1.64
C PHE A 11 14.92 4.87 -0.60
N SER A 12 14.72 5.50 0.55
CA SER A 12 13.94 4.99 1.68
C SER A 12 12.46 4.91 1.35
N SER A 13 11.93 5.91 0.64
CA SER A 13 10.53 5.89 0.21
C SER A 13 10.28 4.76 -0.80
N ARG A 14 11.18 4.60 -1.78
CA ARG A 14 11.06 3.51 -2.76
C ARG A 14 11.23 2.14 -2.12
N LEU A 15 12.17 2.00 -1.18
CA LEU A 15 12.33 0.80 -0.37
C LEU A 15 11.09 0.52 0.47
N ASN A 16 10.49 1.53 1.08
CA ASN A 16 9.27 1.38 1.85
C ASN A 16 8.11 0.87 1.00
N ARG A 17 7.96 1.35 -0.23
CA ARG A 17 6.93 0.85 -1.16
C ARG A 17 7.12 -0.62 -1.52
N LEU A 18 8.36 -1.05 -1.76
CA LEU A 18 8.62 -2.49 -1.97
C LEU A 18 8.28 -3.32 -0.74
N LEU A 19 8.54 -2.79 0.46
CA LEU A 19 8.20 -3.47 1.72
C LEU A 19 6.69 -3.46 1.99
N ASP A 20 5.95 -2.45 1.51
CA ASP A 20 4.49 -2.41 1.54
C ASP A 20 3.90 -3.58 0.72
N GLU A 21 4.44 -3.85 -0.47
CA GLU A 21 4.02 -4.99 -1.30
C GLU A 21 4.32 -6.35 -0.67
N LEU A 22 5.32 -6.43 0.21
CA LEU A 22 5.57 -7.62 1.02
C LEU A 22 4.63 -7.74 2.24
N GLY A 23 3.68 -6.81 2.41
CA GLY A 23 2.74 -6.78 3.52
C GLY A 23 3.40 -6.46 4.87
N LEU A 24 4.59 -5.85 4.88
CA LEU A 24 5.32 -5.60 6.11
C LEU A 24 4.84 -4.30 6.77
N PRO A 25 4.45 -4.30 8.05
CA PRO A 25 4.10 -3.07 8.76
C PRO A 25 5.33 -2.15 8.87
N MET A 26 5.10 -0.83 9.02
CA MET A 26 6.18 0.14 9.23
C MET A 26 7.03 -0.20 10.46
N THR A 27 6.38 -0.68 11.51
CA THR A 27 7.03 -1.18 12.72
C THR A 27 7.76 -2.49 12.41
N GLY A 28 9.08 -2.49 12.55
CA GLY A 28 9.91 -3.70 12.40
C GLY A 28 10.66 -3.81 11.07
N ARG A 29 10.49 -2.89 10.12
CA ARG A 29 11.22 -2.90 8.84
C ARG A 29 12.73 -2.91 9.02
N TYR A 30 13.27 -2.17 9.98
CA TYR A 30 14.72 -2.13 10.24
C TYR A 30 15.25 -3.49 10.71
N ALA A 31 14.50 -4.17 11.58
CA ALA A 31 14.84 -5.51 12.05
C ALA A 31 14.70 -6.55 10.93
N TYR A 32 13.67 -6.40 10.09
CA TYR A 32 13.48 -7.26 8.92
C TYR A 32 14.64 -7.12 7.92
N ILE A 33 14.98 -5.90 7.53
CA ILE A 33 16.12 -5.62 6.64
C ILE A 33 17.43 -6.14 7.23
N ALA A 34 17.65 -5.92 8.54
CA ALA A 34 18.81 -6.47 9.24
C ALA A 34 18.87 -8.00 9.14
N LYS A 35 17.74 -8.68 9.33
CA LYS A 35 17.63 -10.14 9.24
C LYS A 35 17.93 -10.67 7.84
N ILE A 36 17.31 -10.12 6.80
CA ILE A 36 17.47 -10.64 5.42
C ILE A 36 18.85 -10.33 4.82
N THR A 37 19.45 -9.19 5.17
CA THR A 37 20.78 -8.80 4.67
C THR A 37 21.92 -9.33 5.54
N GLY A 38 21.62 -9.67 6.81
CA GLY A 38 22.62 -10.01 7.82
C GLY A 38 23.42 -8.79 8.32
N MET A 39 22.93 -7.57 8.09
CA MET A 39 23.56 -6.36 8.62
C MET A 39 23.11 -6.07 10.05
N GLY A 40 23.91 -5.33 10.80
CA GLY A 40 23.51 -4.84 12.13
C GLY A 40 22.30 -3.89 12.07
N HIS A 41 21.45 -3.91 13.10
CA HIS A 41 20.25 -3.08 13.20
C HIS A 41 20.54 -1.57 13.11
N SER A 42 21.68 -1.12 13.62
CA SER A 42 22.11 0.28 13.47
C SER A 42 22.35 0.66 11.99
N ASN A 43 22.91 -0.26 11.20
CA ASN A 43 23.16 -0.05 9.78
C ASN A 43 21.86 -0.05 8.98
N SER A 44 20.94 -0.97 9.25
CA SER A 44 19.63 -0.98 8.58
C SER A 44 18.85 0.30 8.87
N ARG A 45 18.81 0.74 10.13
CA ARG A 45 18.20 2.02 10.51
C ARG A 45 18.86 3.21 9.81
N SER A 46 20.20 3.20 9.71
CA SER A 46 20.94 4.30 9.08
C SER A 46 20.62 4.50 7.59
N MET A 47 20.18 3.44 6.88
CA MET A 47 19.78 3.55 5.47
C MET A 47 18.55 4.44 5.31
N PHE A 48 17.56 4.27 6.18
CA PHE A 48 16.32 5.05 6.18
C PHE A 48 16.55 6.48 6.64
N ILE A 49 17.39 6.67 7.68
CA ILE A 49 17.69 8.02 8.20
C ILE A 49 18.47 8.85 7.18
N ASN A 50 19.48 8.24 6.54
CA ASN A 50 20.36 8.96 5.62
C ASN A 50 19.87 8.97 4.17
N ASP A 51 18.71 8.36 3.91
CA ASP A 51 18.14 8.15 2.59
C ASP A 51 19.12 7.56 1.57
N ARG A 52 19.84 6.51 1.99
CA ARG A 52 20.92 5.92 1.20
C ARG A 52 20.94 4.39 1.26
N PRO A 53 21.40 3.73 0.19
CA PRO A 53 21.57 2.28 0.16
C PRO A 53 22.65 1.81 1.15
N PRO A 54 22.69 0.49 1.44
CA PRO A 54 23.79 -0.10 2.18
C PRO A 54 25.15 0.25 1.58
N LYS A 55 26.14 0.58 2.44
CA LYS A 55 27.51 0.89 1.97
C LYS A 55 28.25 -0.32 1.38
N LYS A 56 27.89 -1.55 1.78
CA LYS A 56 28.56 -2.77 1.33
C LYS A 56 27.71 -3.47 0.28
N GLN A 57 28.32 -3.79 -0.87
CA GLN A 57 27.65 -4.42 -2.01
C GLN A 57 26.93 -5.71 -1.62
N GLN A 58 27.55 -6.56 -0.80
CA GLN A 58 26.93 -7.82 -0.33
C GLN A 58 25.55 -7.65 0.31
N PHE A 59 25.26 -6.49 0.94
CA PHE A 59 23.97 -6.23 1.57
C PHE A 59 22.95 -5.74 0.54
N VAL A 60 23.42 -5.01 -0.48
CA VAL A 60 22.61 -4.63 -1.65
C VAL A 60 22.18 -5.90 -2.38
N ASP A 61 23.11 -6.80 -2.69
CA ASP A 61 22.83 -8.03 -3.45
C ASP A 61 21.79 -8.90 -2.76
N LYS A 62 21.90 -9.08 -1.43
CA LYS A 62 20.90 -9.82 -0.64
C LYS A 62 19.53 -9.16 -0.64
N LEU A 63 19.48 -7.83 -0.56
CA LEU A 63 18.25 -7.07 -0.57
C LEU A 63 17.55 -7.20 -1.93
N LEU A 64 18.30 -7.07 -3.02
CA LEU A 64 17.79 -7.24 -4.39
C LEU A 64 17.29 -8.66 -4.64
N ALA A 65 18.09 -9.67 -4.30
CA ALA A 65 17.71 -11.08 -4.46
C ALA A 65 16.42 -11.41 -3.69
N HIS A 66 16.28 -10.85 -2.49
CA HIS A 66 15.09 -11.01 -1.68
C HIS A 66 13.85 -10.42 -2.37
N PHE A 67 13.94 -9.19 -2.90
CA PHE A 67 12.81 -8.57 -3.59
C PHE A 67 12.43 -9.30 -4.88
N VAL A 68 13.39 -9.72 -5.70
CA VAL A 68 13.11 -10.49 -6.93
C VAL A 68 12.37 -11.79 -6.59
N GLN A 69 12.81 -12.50 -5.54
CA GLN A 69 12.17 -13.74 -5.13
C GLN A 69 10.73 -13.52 -4.65
N ASN A 70 10.49 -12.47 -3.86
CA ASN A 70 9.22 -12.29 -3.14
C ASN A 70 8.22 -11.38 -3.87
N LEU A 71 8.65 -10.57 -4.84
CA LEU A 71 7.80 -9.69 -5.66
C LEU A 71 7.49 -10.28 -7.04
N SER A 72 7.83 -11.54 -7.28
CA SER A 72 7.49 -12.26 -8.52
C SER A 72 5.98 -12.35 -8.81
N HIS A 73 5.15 -12.12 -7.80
CA HIS A 73 3.68 -12.08 -7.90
C HIS A 73 3.14 -10.74 -8.42
N LEU A 74 3.95 -9.67 -8.43
CA LEU A 74 3.55 -8.43 -9.07
C LEU A 74 3.28 -8.74 -10.55
N LYS A 75 2.16 -8.23 -11.11
CA LYS A 75 1.78 -8.39 -12.53
C LYS A 75 2.72 -7.60 -13.48
N ILE A 76 4.00 -7.52 -13.13
CA ILE A 76 5.07 -6.94 -13.92
C ILE A 76 5.69 -8.11 -14.68
N ASP A 77 5.57 -8.10 -16.01
CA ASP A 77 6.13 -9.14 -16.87
C ASP A 77 7.61 -9.39 -16.56
N THR A 78 7.89 -10.60 -16.06
CA THR A 78 9.20 -11.13 -15.60
C THR A 78 10.04 -10.08 -14.89
N LEU A 79 9.78 -9.88 -13.60
CA LEU A 79 10.55 -8.98 -12.74
C LEU A 79 12.01 -9.44 -12.60
N GLU A 80 12.95 -8.63 -13.07
CA GLU A 80 14.38 -8.91 -12.97
C GLU A 80 15.05 -8.09 -11.86
N THR A 81 16.27 -8.50 -11.47
CA THR A 81 17.12 -7.74 -10.54
C THR A 81 17.38 -6.31 -11.04
N SER A 82 17.58 -6.16 -12.35
CA SER A 82 17.79 -4.88 -13.03
C SER A 82 16.62 -3.91 -12.80
N ASP A 83 15.37 -4.40 -12.85
CA ASP A 83 14.17 -3.58 -12.62
C ASP A 83 14.11 -3.03 -11.19
N ILE A 84 14.48 -3.83 -10.19
CA ILE A 84 14.52 -3.42 -8.79
C ILE A 84 15.66 -2.43 -8.53
N VAL A 85 16.81 -2.60 -9.20
CA VAL A 85 17.93 -1.65 -9.15
C VAL A 85 17.53 -0.31 -9.75
N ASP A 86 16.97 -0.33 -10.97
CA ASP A 86 16.54 0.88 -11.66
C ASP A 86 15.50 1.65 -10.84
N TYR A 87 14.60 0.95 -10.16
CA TYR A 87 13.65 1.58 -9.28
C TYR A 87 14.31 2.14 -8.02
N LEU A 88 14.95 1.32 -7.19
CA LEU A 88 15.47 1.74 -5.89
C LEU A 88 16.50 2.87 -5.99
N PHE A 89 17.39 2.80 -6.98
CA PHE A 89 18.54 3.68 -7.08
C PHE A 89 18.35 4.85 -8.03
N PHE A 90 17.58 4.66 -9.11
CA PHE A 90 17.48 5.63 -10.20
C PHE A 90 16.06 6.16 -10.44
N ASP A 91 15.07 5.71 -9.67
CA ASP A 91 13.66 6.07 -9.82
C ASP A 91 13.16 5.93 -11.27
N ARG A 92 13.45 4.77 -11.89
CA ARG A 92 13.08 4.44 -13.27
C ARG A 92 12.79 2.94 -13.41
N GLY A 93 12.37 2.52 -14.60
CA GLY A 93 12.12 1.12 -14.92
C GLY A 93 10.71 0.64 -14.57
N LYS A 94 10.41 -0.62 -14.92
CA LYS A 94 9.04 -1.17 -14.92
C LYS A 94 8.36 -1.09 -13.56
N VAL A 95 9.10 -1.25 -12.46
CA VAL A 95 8.57 -1.17 -11.10
C VAL A 95 8.10 0.25 -10.77
N ARG A 96 8.83 1.27 -11.22
CA ARG A 96 8.36 2.66 -11.10
C ARG A 96 7.06 2.83 -11.89
N ASP A 97 7.04 2.38 -13.12
CA ASP A 97 5.88 2.55 -14.00
C ASP A 97 4.66 1.82 -13.43
N PHE A 98 4.85 0.63 -12.85
CA PHE A 98 3.82 -0.08 -12.08
C PHE A 98 3.29 0.75 -10.92
N TYR A 99 4.14 1.36 -10.09
CA TYR A 99 3.67 2.21 -8.99
C TYR A 99 3.06 3.53 -9.45
N VAL A 100 3.50 4.07 -10.59
CA VAL A 100 2.89 5.27 -11.21
C VAL A 100 1.52 4.91 -11.77
N GLN A 101 1.39 3.76 -12.42
CA GLN A 101 0.12 3.23 -12.90
C GLN A 101 -0.81 2.90 -11.75
N LEU A 102 -0.37 2.19 -10.71
CA LEU A 102 -1.15 2.00 -9.49
C LEU A 102 -1.53 3.34 -8.85
N GLY A 103 -0.63 4.34 -8.85
CA GLY A 103 -0.92 5.68 -8.38
C GLY A 103 -1.98 6.40 -9.24
N ALA A 104 -1.97 6.19 -10.55
CA ALA A 104 -2.91 6.76 -11.51
C ALA A 104 -4.24 5.99 -11.60
N GLU A 105 -4.26 4.68 -11.38
CA GLU A 105 -5.43 3.84 -11.16
C GLU A 105 -6.00 4.11 -9.75
N SER A 106 -5.14 4.48 -8.80
CA SER A 106 -5.50 5.21 -7.59
C SER A 106 -5.89 6.68 -7.86
N MET A 107 -6.15 7.03 -9.12
CA MET A 107 -6.97 8.18 -9.53
C MET A 107 -8.11 7.77 -10.47
N LEU A 108 -8.72 6.60 -10.27
CA LEU A 108 -10.17 6.54 -10.44
C LEU A 108 -10.76 7.55 -9.45
N ASP A 109 -11.07 8.74 -9.97
CA ASP A 109 -11.65 9.82 -9.20
C ASP A 109 -13.00 9.30 -8.67
N VAL A 110 -13.18 9.34 -7.35
CA VAL A 110 -14.49 9.01 -6.74
C VAL A 110 -15.58 9.91 -7.36
N SER A 111 -15.22 11.04 -7.97
CA SER A 111 -16.11 11.87 -8.77
C SER A 111 -16.80 11.14 -9.94
N GLN A 112 -16.23 10.05 -10.45
CA GLN A 112 -16.81 9.23 -11.52
C GLN A 112 -17.77 8.16 -10.96
N VAL A 113 -17.67 7.85 -9.66
CA VAL A 113 -18.61 6.92 -9.00
C VAL A 113 -19.95 7.65 -8.85
N PRO A 114 -21.06 7.10 -9.35
CA PRO A 114 -22.38 7.69 -9.19
C PRO A 114 -22.72 7.96 -7.71
N PHE A 115 -23.34 9.10 -7.43
CA PHE A 115 -23.67 9.51 -6.05
C PHE A 115 -24.48 8.47 -5.27
N HIS A 116 -25.38 7.73 -5.95
CA HIS A 116 -26.17 6.68 -5.30
C HIS A 116 -25.29 5.56 -4.75
N ILE A 117 -24.27 5.13 -5.50
CA ILE A 117 -23.28 4.13 -5.05
C ILE A 117 -22.49 4.68 -3.85
N GLN A 118 -22.05 5.94 -3.91
CA GLN A 118 -21.30 6.54 -2.81
C GLN A 118 -22.11 6.58 -1.51
N SER A 119 -23.39 6.96 -1.59
CA SER A 119 -24.30 7.01 -0.44
C SER A 119 -24.52 5.62 0.13
N GLU A 120 -24.82 4.64 -0.73
CA GLU A 120 -25.14 3.28 -0.31
C GLU A 120 -23.92 2.59 0.34
N VAL A 121 -22.73 2.74 -0.24
CA VAL A 121 -21.48 2.24 0.37
C VAL A 121 -21.23 2.86 1.73
N SER A 122 -21.51 4.16 1.89
CA SER A 122 -21.33 4.87 3.17
C SER A 122 -22.29 4.37 4.24
N ASP A 123 -23.55 4.10 3.86
CA ASP A 123 -24.57 3.58 4.78
C ASP A 123 -24.28 2.13 5.19
N ILE A 124 -23.82 1.30 4.26
CA ILE A 124 -23.40 -0.08 4.53
C ILE A 124 -22.21 -0.09 5.49
N LEU A 125 -21.19 0.73 5.22
CA LEU A 125 -20.01 0.83 6.08
C LEU A 125 -20.36 1.32 7.48
N LYS A 126 -21.27 2.28 7.59
CA LYS A 126 -21.74 2.78 8.88
C LYS A 126 -22.45 1.69 9.66
N SER A 127 -23.31 0.92 9.00
CA SER A 127 -24.03 -0.19 9.61
C SER A 127 -23.07 -1.30 10.05
N ALA A 128 -22.15 -1.72 9.18
CA ALA A 128 -21.13 -2.72 9.47
C ALA A 128 -20.17 -2.30 10.61
N GLY A 129 -19.86 -1.01 10.71
CA GLY A 129 -19.10 -0.47 11.84
C GLY A 129 -19.89 -0.53 13.15
N LEU A 130 -21.14 -0.09 13.13
CA LEU A 130 -21.99 -0.09 14.33
C LEU A 130 -22.25 -1.51 14.86
N GLU A 131 -22.41 -2.50 13.99
CA GLU A 131 -22.52 -3.91 14.37
C GLU A 131 -21.28 -4.42 15.12
N GLN A 132 -20.11 -3.85 14.81
CA GLN A 132 -18.84 -4.16 15.48
C GLN A 132 -18.52 -3.21 16.65
N GLY A 133 -19.43 -2.29 17.00
CA GLY A 133 -19.18 -1.27 18.01
C GLY A 133 -18.09 -0.25 17.62
N ILE A 134 -17.93 0.00 16.31
CA ILE A 134 -16.95 0.93 15.73
C ILE A 134 -17.70 2.09 15.06
N ASP A 135 -17.48 3.31 15.52
CA ASP A 135 -17.87 4.51 14.78
C ASP A 135 -16.82 4.80 13.71
N ILE A 136 -17.07 4.38 12.47
CA ILE A 136 -16.10 4.50 11.36
C ILE A 136 -15.60 5.93 11.13
N PHE A 137 -16.34 6.95 11.55
CA PHE A 137 -15.97 8.35 11.37
C PHE A 137 -15.16 8.91 12.55
N LYS A 138 -15.16 8.23 13.70
CA LYS A 138 -14.42 8.65 14.90
C LYS A 138 -13.26 7.72 15.26
N ASP A 139 -13.46 6.41 15.10
CA ASP A 139 -12.59 5.38 15.63
C ASP A 139 -11.56 4.87 14.60
N ILE A 140 -11.74 5.20 13.32
CA ILE A 140 -10.81 4.88 12.24
C ILE A 140 -10.03 6.14 11.87
N ASP A 141 -8.70 6.01 11.78
CA ASP A 141 -7.83 7.08 11.30
C ASP A 141 -8.30 7.62 9.96
N SER A 142 -8.23 8.95 9.81
CA SER A 142 -8.73 9.65 8.62
C SER A 142 -8.15 9.10 7.31
N GLY A 143 -6.87 8.72 7.27
CA GLY A 143 -6.23 8.19 6.08
C GLY A 143 -6.58 6.72 5.79
N GLN A 144 -6.92 5.95 6.83
CA GLN A 144 -7.43 4.57 6.69
C GLN A 144 -8.91 4.57 6.25
N ARG A 145 -9.71 5.46 6.84
CA ARG A 145 -11.11 5.66 6.45
C ARG A 145 -11.26 6.09 4.99
N GLU A 146 -10.45 7.05 4.55
CA GLU A 146 -10.47 7.51 3.15
C GLU A 146 -10.10 6.38 2.18
N ARG A 147 -9.06 5.60 2.49
CA ARG A 147 -8.67 4.43 1.70
C ARG A 147 -9.77 3.36 1.64
N MET A 148 -10.39 3.06 2.77
CA MET A 148 -11.49 2.11 2.86
C MET A 148 -12.67 2.54 1.99
N LEU A 149 -13.17 3.77 2.20
CA LEU A 149 -14.29 4.32 1.44
C LEU A 149 -14.00 4.27 -0.05
N ARG A 150 -12.80 4.70 -0.44
CA ARG A 150 -12.40 4.74 -1.84
C ARG A 150 -12.33 3.36 -2.47
N LYS A 151 -11.67 2.39 -1.84
CA LYS A 151 -11.55 1.01 -2.34
C LYS A 151 -12.93 0.36 -2.51
N LEU A 152 -13.83 0.56 -1.55
CA LEU A 152 -15.17 -0.02 -1.60
C LEU A 152 -16.10 0.65 -2.60
N MET A 153 -16.01 1.97 -2.76
CA MET A 153 -16.77 2.71 -3.79
C MET A 153 -16.38 2.29 -5.21
N LEU A 154 -15.08 2.10 -5.46
CA LEU A 154 -14.61 1.62 -6.75
C LEU A 154 -15.01 0.17 -7.00
N PHE A 155 -14.83 -0.70 -6.01
CA PHE A 155 -15.27 -2.09 -6.10
C PHE A 155 -16.77 -2.21 -6.38
N ALA A 156 -17.59 -1.44 -5.66
CA ALA A 156 -19.03 -1.40 -5.86
C ALA A 156 -19.42 -0.91 -7.27
N HIS A 157 -18.71 0.11 -7.78
CA HIS A 157 -18.94 0.66 -9.11
C HIS A 157 -18.56 -0.30 -10.24
N GLU A 158 -17.38 -0.92 -10.16
CA GLU A 158 -16.85 -1.80 -11.21
C GLU A 158 -17.57 -3.15 -11.26
N SER A 159 -17.92 -3.68 -10.09
CA SER A 159 -18.51 -5.01 -9.95
C SER A 159 -20.04 -5.01 -9.94
N ASN A 160 -20.66 -3.81 -9.92
CA ASN A 160 -22.09 -3.63 -9.63
C ASN A 160 -22.53 -4.38 -8.35
N ALA A 161 -21.62 -4.49 -7.37
CA ALA A 161 -21.77 -5.40 -6.21
C ALA A 161 -22.89 -5.02 -5.23
N LEU A 162 -23.45 -3.82 -5.36
CA LEU A 162 -24.56 -3.35 -4.50
C LEU A 162 -25.89 -4.08 -4.77
N THR A 163 -26.04 -4.70 -5.95
CA THR A 163 -27.25 -5.47 -6.27
C THR A 163 -27.31 -6.86 -5.62
N GLU A 164 -26.20 -7.37 -5.05
CA GLU A 164 -26.11 -8.68 -4.41
C GLU A 164 -25.71 -8.53 -2.93
N ASN A 165 -26.66 -8.03 -2.13
CA ASN A 165 -26.53 -7.50 -0.77
C ASN A 165 -25.87 -8.38 0.33
N GLY A 166 -25.38 -9.58 0.03
CA GLY A 166 -24.70 -10.45 1.01
C GLY A 166 -23.18 -10.29 1.02
N GLU A 167 -22.55 -10.47 -0.14
CA GLU A 167 -21.09 -10.54 -0.27
C GLU A 167 -20.42 -9.18 -0.01
N PHE A 168 -21.03 -8.09 -0.50
CA PHE A 168 -20.50 -6.75 -0.28
C PHE A 168 -20.50 -6.34 1.20
N VAL A 169 -21.50 -6.77 1.98
CA VAL A 169 -21.58 -6.49 3.42
C VAL A 169 -20.45 -7.20 4.18
N GLU A 170 -20.13 -8.43 3.82
CA GLU A 170 -19.00 -9.17 4.40
C GLU A 170 -17.66 -8.51 4.08
N ILE A 171 -17.49 -8.04 2.83
CA ILE A 171 -16.32 -7.29 2.39
C ILE A 171 -16.22 -5.96 3.17
N ALA A 172 -17.31 -5.21 3.30
CA ALA A 172 -17.36 -3.96 4.06
C ALA A 172 -17.03 -4.18 5.54
N THR A 173 -17.59 -5.23 6.15
CA THR A 173 -17.32 -5.61 7.54
C THR A 173 -15.83 -5.92 7.75
N SER A 174 -15.25 -6.71 6.85
CA SER A 174 -13.82 -7.04 6.86
C SER A 174 -12.94 -5.80 6.67
N ALA A 175 -13.34 -4.89 5.79
CA ALA A 175 -12.62 -3.66 5.53
C ALA A 175 -12.63 -2.70 6.74
N VAL A 176 -13.74 -2.62 7.50
CA VAL A 176 -13.82 -1.86 8.75
C VAL A 176 -12.80 -2.41 9.77
N THR A 177 -12.73 -3.73 9.93
CA THR A 177 -11.79 -4.39 10.84
C THR A 177 -10.35 -4.12 10.46
N LEU A 178 -10.00 -4.31 9.19
CA LEU A 178 -8.65 -4.08 8.69
C LEU A 178 -8.24 -2.60 8.83
N SER A 179 -9.16 -1.67 8.56
CA SER A 179 -8.91 -0.23 8.68
C SER A 179 -8.66 0.20 10.12
N ARG A 180 -9.40 -0.35 11.08
CA ARG A 180 -9.20 -0.10 12.51
C ARG A 180 -7.79 -0.50 12.97
N HIS A 181 -7.26 -1.58 12.40
CA HIS A 181 -5.91 -2.06 12.71
C HIS A 181 -4.81 -1.40 11.87
N GLY A 182 -5.15 -0.48 10.97
CA GLY A 182 -4.19 0.19 10.09
C GLY A 182 -3.57 -0.75 9.04
N LEU A 183 -4.31 -1.79 8.65
CA LEU A 183 -3.85 -2.84 7.73
C LEU A 183 -4.38 -2.65 6.30
N LEU A 184 -4.96 -1.48 5.99
CA LEU A 184 -5.63 -1.17 4.70
C LEU A 184 -4.88 -0.15 3.82
#